data_AF-A0A0D3FZU5-F1
#
_entry.id   AF-A0A0D3FZU5-F1
#
_cell.length_a   1.000
_cell.length_b   1.000
_cell.length_c   1.000
_cell.angle_alpha   90.00
_cell.angle_beta   90.00
_cell.angle_gamma   90.00
#
_symmetry.space_group_name_H-M   'P 1'
#
loop_
_entity.id
_entity.type
_entity.pdbx_description
1 polymer ?
#
loop_
_entity_poly.entity_id
_entity_poly.type
_entity_poly.pdbx_seq_one_letter_code
_entity_poly.pdbx_strand_id
1 'polypeptide(L)'
;MNKVRMPQHEVDRIMSYKHRPLTMPPGYKNFSKELLACFPVPVDQLDDYWARKNKIHDEGAKPILEEQERIRKEYKEKGYAEYWITDDEDQAATRSRAPAPGRRRGRPGVTKKHTGGTKKL
;
A
#
# COMPACT_ATOMS: atom_id res chain seq x y z
N MET A 1 -20.96 -11.71 6.13
CA MET A 1 -19.78 -11.78 5.23
C MET A 1 -20.23 -11.54 3.80
N ASN A 2 -19.90 -10.38 3.25
CA ASN A 2 -20.25 -10.01 1.88
C ASN A 2 -18.97 -9.88 1.04
N LYS A 3 -19.02 -10.29 -0.23
CA LYS A 3 -17.94 -10.00 -1.19
C LYS A 3 -18.15 -8.63 -1.78
N VAL A 4 -17.14 -7.77 -1.66
CA VAL A 4 -17.15 -6.43 -2.26
C VAL A 4 -15.98 -6.32 -3.22
N ARG A 5 -16.17 -5.56 -4.30
CA ARG A 5 -15.09 -5.24 -5.24
C ARG A 5 -13.98 -4.50 -4.50
N MET A 6 -12.76 -5.02 -4.58
CA MET A 6 -11.59 -4.38 -4.03
C MET A 6 -11.32 -3.05 -4.76
N PRO A 7 -11.09 -1.95 -4.05
CA PRO A 7 -10.76 -0.69 -4.66
C PRO A 7 -9.37 -0.76 -5.34
N GLN A 8 -9.21 -0.07 -6.47
CA GLN A 8 -8.00 -0.21 -7.31
C GLN A 8 -6.70 0.13 -6.57
N HIS A 9 -6.71 1.11 -5.66
CA HIS A 9 -5.52 1.48 -4.89
C HIS A 9 -5.04 0.38 -3.93
N GLU A 10 -5.94 -0.47 -3.42
CA GLU A 10 -5.57 -1.63 -2.60
C GLU A 10 -4.94 -2.73 -3.46
N VAL A 11 -5.52 -2.98 -4.63
CA VAL A 11 -4.97 -3.90 -5.62
C VAL A 11 -3.55 -3.47 -5.99
N ASP A 12 -3.35 -2.18 -6.30
CA ASP A 12 -2.04 -1.64 -6.64
C ASP A 12 -1.05 -1.78 -5.47
N ARG A 13 -1.50 -1.54 -4.23
CA ARG A 13 -0.69 -1.74 -3.02
C ARG A 13 -0.25 -3.19 -2.87
N ILE A 14 -1.18 -4.14 -2.96
CA ILE A 14 -0.87 -5.58 -2.81
C ILE A 14 0.05 -6.04 -3.95
N MET A 15 -0.24 -5.64 -5.18
CA MET A 15 0.54 -6.00 -6.37
C MET A 15 1.92 -5.35 -6.43
N SER A 16 2.12 -4.21 -5.73
CA SER A 16 3.42 -3.56 -5.64
C SER A 16 4.42 -4.31 -4.74
N TYR A 17 3.93 -5.20 -3.88
CA TYR A 17 4.78 -5.98 -2.97
C TYR A 17 5.73 -6.88 -3.78
N LYS A 18 7.02 -6.83 -3.42
CA LYS A 18 8.08 -7.64 -4.02
C LYS A 18 8.80 -8.38 -2.92
N HIS A 19 8.65 -9.70 -2.90
CA HIS A 19 9.39 -10.54 -1.97
C HIS A 19 10.89 -10.40 -2.20
N ARG A 20 11.64 -10.08 -1.15
CA ARG A 20 13.09 -9.97 -1.18
C ARG A 20 13.69 -10.61 0.07
N PRO A 21 14.73 -11.43 -0.06
CA PRO A 21 15.41 -11.96 1.09
C PRO A 21 16.14 -10.83 1.83
N LEU A 22 16.15 -10.92 3.15
CA LEU A 22 16.97 -10.13 4.03
C LEU A 22 18.39 -10.70 4.01
N THR A 23 19.27 -10.08 3.24
CA THR A 23 20.68 -10.51 3.14
C THR A 23 21.62 -9.41 3.60
N MET A 24 22.76 -9.83 4.15
CA MET A 24 23.86 -8.89 4.36
C MET A 24 24.38 -8.38 3.01
N PRO A 25 24.90 -7.14 2.97
CA PRO A 25 25.62 -6.65 1.82
C PRO A 25 26.78 -7.59 1.46
N PRO A 26 27.10 -7.74 0.16
CA PRO A 26 28.31 -8.43 -0.26
C PRO A 26 29.54 -7.84 0.43
N GLY A 27 30.45 -8.70 0.92
CA GLY A 27 31.68 -8.25 1.57
C GLY A 27 31.50 -7.74 3.00
N TYR A 28 30.37 -8.01 3.66
CA TYR A 28 30.14 -7.59 5.05
C TYR A 28 31.22 -8.04 6.04
N LYS A 29 31.97 -9.10 5.73
CA LYS A 29 33.10 -9.58 6.55
C LYS A 29 34.23 -8.54 6.66
N ASN A 30 34.27 -7.57 5.74
CA ASN A 30 35.24 -6.46 5.74
C ASN A 30 34.74 -5.24 6.53
N PHE A 31 33.56 -5.30 7.13
CA PHE A 31 33.06 -4.20 7.96
C PHE A 31 33.94 -3.98 9.19
N SER A 32 33.89 -2.76 9.74
CA SER A 32 34.61 -2.45 10.97
C SER A 32 34.12 -3.36 12.10
N LYS A 33 35.03 -3.69 13.03
CA LYS A 33 34.69 -4.50 14.21
C LYS A 33 33.56 -3.89 15.02
N GLU A 34 33.51 -2.55 15.11
CA GLU A 34 32.45 -1.80 15.77
C GLU A 34 31.08 -2.05 15.13
N LEU A 35 31.00 -2.03 13.80
CA LEU A 35 29.75 -2.28 13.07
C LEU A 35 29.33 -3.74 13.15
N LEU A 36 30.29 -4.67 13.11
CA LEU A 36 30.03 -6.09 13.31
C LEU A 36 29.58 -6.42 14.75
N ALA A 37 30.02 -5.65 15.74
CA ALA A 37 29.61 -5.79 17.14
C ALA A 37 28.17 -5.31 17.39
N CYS A 38 27.55 -4.55 16.48
CA CYS A 38 26.14 -4.17 16.58
C CYS A 38 25.19 -5.35 16.32
N PHE A 39 25.68 -6.46 15.77
CA PHE A 39 24.86 -7.63 15.50
C PHE A 39 24.72 -8.53 16.74
N PRO A 40 23.58 -9.21 16.91
CA PRO A 40 23.30 -10.03 18.09
C PRO A 40 24.07 -11.36 18.11
N VAL A 41 24.85 -11.67 17.07
CA VAL A 41 25.64 -12.90 16.95
C VAL A 41 27.05 -12.59 16.46
N PRO A 42 28.04 -13.46 16.76
CA PRO A 42 29.38 -13.35 16.20
C PRO A 42 29.38 -13.40 14.67
N VAL A 43 30.43 -12.83 14.06
CA VAL A 43 30.57 -12.70 12.60
C VAL A 43 30.46 -14.05 11.88
N ASP A 44 31.06 -15.10 12.46
CA ASP A 44 31.05 -16.45 11.87
C ASP A 44 29.65 -17.08 11.83
N GLN A 45 28.71 -16.58 12.63
CA GLN A 45 27.32 -17.05 12.72
C GLN A 45 26.33 -16.12 12.00
N LEU A 46 26.79 -15.01 11.41
CA LEU A 46 25.91 -14.04 10.75
C LEU A 46 25.16 -14.67 9.58
N ASP A 47 25.84 -15.48 8.75
CA ASP A 47 25.21 -16.14 7.61
C ASP A 47 24.03 -17.03 8.06
N ASP A 48 24.22 -17.85 9.08
CA ASP A 48 23.18 -18.73 9.66
C ASP A 48 22.05 -17.93 10.33
N TYR A 49 22.39 -16.82 10.99
CA TYR A 49 21.42 -15.92 11.59
C TYR A 49 20.48 -15.32 10.54
N TRP A 50 21.04 -14.82 9.44
CA TRP A 50 20.24 -14.27 8.34
C TRP A 50 19.45 -15.35 7.60
N ALA A 51 20.00 -16.55 7.41
CA ALA A 51 19.27 -17.68 6.84
C ALA A 51 18.01 -18.02 7.66
N ARG A 52 18.13 -18.07 8.98
CA ARG A 52 16.99 -18.30 9.89
C ARG A 52 15.97 -17.16 9.85
N LYS A 53 16.42 -15.91 9.79
CA LYS A 53 15.52 -14.75 9.64
C LYS A 53 14.79 -14.77 8.30
N ASN A 54 15.48 -15.17 7.23
CA ASN A 54 14.87 -15.33 5.91
C ASN A 54 13.80 -16.40 5.91
N LYS A 55 14.00 -17.53 6.58
CA LYS A 55 12.95 -18.55 6.70
C LYS A 55 11.65 -17.99 7.29
N ILE A 56 11.75 -17.20 8.36
CA ILE A 56 10.58 -16.54 8.98
C ILE A 56 9.97 -15.50 8.03
N HIS A 57 10.82 -14.71 7.38
CA HIS A 57 10.38 -13.69 6.42
C HIS A 57 9.65 -14.33 5.21
N ASP A 58 10.17 -15.44 4.70
CA ASP A 58 9.56 -16.23 3.62
C ASP A 58 8.21 -16.80 4.04
N GLU A 59 8.11 -17.35 5.26
CA GLU A 59 6.85 -17.84 5.82
C GLU A 59 5.81 -16.71 5.96
N GLY A 60 6.22 -15.52 6.40
CA GLY A 60 5.35 -14.34 6.48
C GLY A 60 4.95 -13.77 5.11
N ALA A 61 5.76 -13.97 4.07
CA ALA A 61 5.49 -13.51 2.72
C ALA A 61 4.50 -14.41 1.96
N LYS A 62 4.41 -15.70 2.30
CA LYS A 62 3.49 -16.67 1.67
C LYS A 62 2.04 -16.15 1.51
N PRO A 63 1.35 -15.70 2.57
CA PRO A 63 -0.04 -15.24 2.42
C PRO A 63 -0.18 -14.05 1.47
N ILE A 64 0.78 -13.13 1.45
CA ILE A 64 0.77 -11.96 0.55
C ILE A 64 0.96 -12.42 -0.91
N LEU A 65 1.84 -13.40 -1.15
CA LEU A 65 2.06 -13.94 -2.49
C LEU A 65 0.87 -14.75 -3.00
N GLU A 66 0.24 -15.55 -2.13
CA GLU A 66 -1.00 -16.27 -2.43
C GLU A 66 -2.15 -15.29 -2.77
N GLU A 67 -2.25 -14.19 -2.02
CA GLU A 67 -3.23 -13.14 -2.30
C GLU A 67 -2.95 -12.44 -3.64
N GLN A 68 -1.68 -12.13 -3.95
CA GLN A 68 -1.31 -11.61 -5.27
C GLN A 68 -1.72 -12.56 -6.41
N GLU A 69 -1.49 -13.86 -6.25
CA GLU A 69 -1.86 -14.86 -7.27
C GLU A 69 -3.38 -14.91 -7.45
N ARG A 70 -4.13 -14.91 -6.35
CA ARG A 70 -5.59 -14.84 -6.37
C ARG A 70 -6.09 -13.60 -7.09
N ILE A 71 -5.55 -12.42 -6.75
CA ILE A 71 -5.92 -11.15 -7.39
C ILE A 71 -5.60 -11.19 -8.88
N ARG A 72 -4.43 -11.71 -9.28
CA ARG A 72 -4.06 -11.88 -10.70
C ARG A 72 -5.06 -12.75 -11.45
N LYS A 73 -5.49 -13.86 -10.84
CA LYS A 73 -6.47 -14.77 -11.42
C LYS A 73 -7.84 -14.09 -11.58
N GLU A 74 -8.33 -13.42 -10.53
CA GLU A 74 -9.61 -12.71 -10.56
C GLU A 74 -9.59 -11.57 -11.59
N TYR A 75 -8.51 -10.80 -11.70
CA TYR A 75 -8.36 -9.77 -12.72
C TYR A 75 -8.35 -10.34 -14.14
N LYS A 76 -7.75 -11.50 -14.36
CA LYS A 76 -7.75 -12.16 -15.68
C LYS A 76 -9.14 -12.64 -16.09
N GLU A 77 -9.94 -13.11 -15.13
CA GLU A 77 -11.28 -13.67 -15.39
C GLU A 77 -12.38 -12.59 -15.45
N LYS A 78 -12.36 -11.63 -14.52
CA LYS A 78 -13.45 -10.65 -14.30
C LYS A 78 -13.06 -9.20 -14.62
N GLY A 79 -11.76 -8.89 -14.69
CA GLY A 79 -11.26 -7.52 -14.80
C GLY A 79 -11.23 -6.73 -13.48
N TYR A 80 -11.55 -7.39 -12.34
CA TYR A 80 -11.48 -6.81 -11.00
C TYR A 80 -11.31 -7.92 -9.94
N ALA A 81 -10.81 -7.56 -8.76
CA ALA A 81 -10.72 -8.45 -7.60
C ALA A 81 -11.83 -8.16 -6.58
N GLU A 82 -12.21 -9.17 -5.81
CA GLU A 82 -13.17 -9.10 -4.70
C GLU A 82 -12.46 -9.39 -3.36
N TYR A 83 -12.96 -8.87 -2.25
CA TYR A 83 -12.54 -9.29 -0.91
C TYR A 83 -13.74 -9.44 0.01
N TRP A 84 -13.55 -10.24 1.07
CA TRP A 84 -14.59 -10.46 2.07
C TRP A 84 -14.52 -9.37 3.13
N ILE A 85 -15.65 -8.69 3.36
CA ILE A 85 -15.81 -7.78 4.49
C ILE A 85 -16.56 -8.53 5.60
N THR A 86 -16.01 -8.47 6.82
CA THR A 86 -16.72 -8.84 8.05
C THR A 86 -17.46 -7.62 8.61
N ASP A 87 -18.67 -7.80 9.12
CA ASP A 87 -19.57 -6.69 9.52
C ASP A 87 -18.97 -5.76 10.62
N ASP A 88 -17.91 -6.17 11.32
CA ASP A 88 -17.18 -5.33 12.29
C ASP A 88 -16.22 -4.30 11.64
N GLU A 89 -15.94 -4.39 10.34
CA GLU A 89 -15.08 -3.43 9.61
C GLU A 89 -15.86 -2.25 9.00
N ASP A 90 -17.13 -2.06 9.36
CA ASP A 90 -17.97 -0.96 8.87
C ASP A 90 -17.57 0.43 9.42
N GLN A 91 -16.46 0.55 10.17
CA GLN A 91 -15.93 1.83 10.67
C GLN A 91 -14.70 2.38 9.95
N ALA A 92 -14.09 1.65 9.00
CA ALA A 92 -12.92 2.15 8.27
C ALA A 92 -13.22 2.62 6.84
N ALA A 93 -14.48 2.54 6.39
CA ALA A 93 -14.92 3.27 5.21
C ALA A 93 -14.93 4.76 5.55
N THR A 94 -13.78 5.43 5.41
CA THR A 94 -13.74 6.88 5.17
C THR A 94 -14.63 7.15 3.98
N ARG A 95 -15.92 7.39 4.24
CA ARG A 95 -16.84 8.01 3.32
C ARG A 95 -16.15 9.32 2.97
N SER A 96 -15.49 9.36 1.83
CA SER A 96 -15.01 10.58 1.21
C SER A 96 -16.25 11.42 0.94
N ARG A 97 -16.67 12.17 1.96
CA ARG A 97 -17.79 13.09 1.88
C ARG A 97 -17.45 14.00 0.73
N ALA A 98 -18.22 13.93 -0.35
CA ALA A 98 -18.06 14.81 -1.49
C ALA A 98 -17.87 16.24 -0.96
N PRO A 99 -16.84 16.97 -1.40
CA PRO A 99 -16.61 18.31 -0.89
C PRO A 99 -17.90 19.11 -1.06
N ALA A 100 -18.38 19.69 0.04
CA ALA A 100 -19.59 20.49 0.01
C ALA A 100 -19.46 21.52 -1.13
N PRO A 101 -20.48 21.70 -1.98
CA PRO A 101 -20.39 22.58 -3.14
C PRO A 101 -19.84 23.94 -2.70
N GLY A 102 -18.59 24.22 -3.06
CA GLY A 102 -17.91 25.43 -2.62
C GLY A 102 -18.63 26.65 -3.17
N ARG A 103 -18.87 27.64 -2.31
CA ARG A 103 -19.33 28.97 -2.75
C ARG A 103 -18.31 29.51 -3.74
N ARG A 104 -18.69 29.61 -5.02
CA ARG A 104 -17.81 30.12 -6.08
C ARG A 104 -17.28 31.49 -5.65
N ARG A 105 -15.96 31.60 -5.48
CA ARG A 105 -15.32 32.87 -5.15
C ARG A 105 -15.53 33.82 -6.31
N GLY A 106 -16.08 35.00 -6.03
CA GLY A 106 -16.29 36.04 -7.04
C GLY A 106 -14.96 36.46 -7.64
N ARG A 107 -14.87 36.49 -8.97
CA ARG A 107 -13.72 37.06 -9.67
C ARG A 107 -13.78 38.58 -9.52
N PRO A 108 -12.66 39.26 -9.21
CA PRO A 108 -12.62 40.72 -9.21
C PRO A 108 -13.11 41.25 -10.56
N GLY A 109 -14.08 42.17 -10.54
CA GLY A 109 -14.70 42.76 -11.74
C GLY A 109 -15.94 42.04 -12.29
N VAL A 110 -16.40 40.92 -11.70
CA VAL A 110 -17.61 40.22 -12.15
C VAL A 110 -18.72 40.32 -11.08
N THR A 111 -19.57 41.33 -11.20
CA THR A 111 -20.84 41.42 -10.44
C THR A 111 -21.96 40.76 -11.23
N LYS A 112 -22.57 39.71 -10.67
CA LYS A 112 -23.80 39.12 -11.24
C LYS A 112 -25.00 39.86 -10.66
N LYS A 113 -25.83 40.50 -11.49
CA LYS A 113 -27.11 41.07 -11.03
C LYS A 113 -28.13 39.97 -10.78
N HIS A 114 -29.05 40.21 -9.86
CA HIS A 114 -30.08 39.26 -9.41
C HIS A 114 -31.02 38.73 -10.53
N THR A 115 -30.97 39.29 -11.73
CA THR A 115 -31.74 38.88 -12.92
C THR A 115 -30.91 38.19 -14.02
N GLY A 116 -29.69 37.71 -13.73
CA GLY A 116 -29.06 36.67 -14.55
C GLY A 116 -28.35 37.11 -15.84
N GLY A 117 -28.10 38.40 -16.06
CA GLY A 117 -27.27 38.86 -17.20
C GLY A 117 -25.87 39.30 -16.79
N THR A 118 -24.83 38.79 -17.46
CA THR A 118 -23.44 39.27 -17.33
C THR A 118 -23.06 40.12 -18.53
N LYS A 119 -22.59 41.36 -18.31
CA LYS A 119 -21.84 42.15 -19.31
C LYS A 119 -20.37 42.24 -18.89
N LYS A 120 -19.46 42.21 -19.86
CA LYS A 120 -18.04 42.47 -19.62
C LYS A 120 -17.83 43.99 -19.56
N LEU A 121 -17.00 44.43 -18.61
CA LEU A 121 -16.32 45.72 -18.68
C LEU A 121 -15.25 45.66 -19.78
#